data_AF-A0A442RCP0-F1
#
_entry.id   AF-A0A442RCP0-F1
#
_cell.length_a   1.000
_cell.length_b   1.000
_cell.length_c   1.000
_cell.angle_alpha   90.00
_cell.angle_beta   90.00
_cell.angle_gamma   90.00
#
_symmetry.space_group_name_H-M   'P 1'
#
loop_
_entity.id
_entity.type
_entity.pdbx_description
1 polymer ?
#
loop_
_entity_poly.entity_id
_entity_poly.type
_entity_poly.pdbx_seq_one_letter_code
_entity_poly.pdbx_strand_id
1 'polypeptide(L)'
;MNHSHATTRNHVISAGVATASLRTSVTRARTSLAALLAAAGLLLPGAASAQQADGERLFRQRCGTCHSLEPGQNRTGPHLSGVIGRKAGSVEGARYSAALRESGIVWEGGTLDTFLAAPRQMVPGTSMTVGVPNAAQRAAIIGYLEGAVAQ
;
A
#
# COMPACT_ATOMS: atom_id res chain seq x y z
N MET A 1 5.76 -45.29 -74.35
CA MET A 1 7.14 -45.54 -73.88
C MET A 1 7.92 -44.25 -73.93
N ASN A 2 8.79 -44.04 -72.93
CA ASN A 2 9.75 -42.94 -72.72
C ASN A 2 9.14 -41.56 -72.42
N HIS A 3 9.15 -41.08 -71.17
CA HIS A 3 10.31 -40.66 -70.35
C HIS A 3 11.02 -39.47 -71.04
N SER A 4 11.30 -38.32 -70.44
CA SER A 4 11.68 -37.95 -69.07
C SER A 4 11.45 -36.43 -68.96
N HIS A 5 10.86 -35.91 -67.89
CA HIS A 5 11.52 -35.46 -66.66
C HIS A 5 12.71 -34.51 -66.82
N ALA A 6 12.72 -33.55 -65.88
CA ALA A 6 13.83 -32.75 -65.39
C ALA A 6 14.11 -31.46 -66.21
N THR A 7 14.40 -30.29 -65.65
CA THR A 7 14.90 -29.92 -64.31
C THR A 7 14.84 -28.39 -64.19
N THR A 8 14.36 -27.91 -63.03
CA THR A 8 14.94 -26.85 -62.18
C THR A 8 15.51 -25.58 -62.84
N ARG A 9 15.10 -24.39 -62.36
CA ARG A 9 15.81 -23.64 -61.30
C ARG A 9 15.40 -22.16 -61.27
N ASN A 10 15.24 -21.64 -60.05
CA ASN A 10 15.09 -20.25 -59.61
C ASN A 10 15.65 -19.16 -60.53
N HIS A 11 14.96 -18.02 -60.57
CA HIS A 11 15.64 -16.73 -60.49
C HIS A 11 14.92 -15.72 -59.61
N VAL A 12 15.78 -14.87 -59.07
CA VAL A 12 15.64 -13.94 -57.96
C VAL A 12 15.00 -12.61 -58.34
N ILE A 13 14.49 -11.97 -57.30
CA ILE A 13 13.85 -10.66 -57.17
C ILE A 13 14.77 -9.53 -57.63
N SER A 14 14.22 -8.52 -58.32
CA SER A 14 14.27 -7.09 -57.93
C SER A 14 13.98 -6.17 -59.12
N ALA A 15 13.02 -5.25 -58.96
CA ALA A 15 13.09 -3.92 -59.55
C ALA A 15 11.95 -3.07 -58.97
N GLY A 16 12.28 -2.19 -58.03
CA GLY A 16 11.46 -1.02 -57.75
C GLY A 16 11.77 0.06 -58.79
N VAL A 17 10.73 0.74 -59.29
CA VAL A 17 10.86 2.07 -59.89
C VAL A 17 9.69 2.90 -59.40
N ALA A 18 10.01 3.94 -58.64
CA ALA A 18 9.10 4.96 -58.20
C ALA A 18 8.95 6.07 -59.26
N THR A 19 7.97 6.92 -58.98
CA THR A 19 7.77 8.31 -59.45
C THR A 19 6.76 8.50 -60.58
N ALA A 20 5.50 8.73 -60.16
CA ALA A 20 4.48 9.36 -60.97
C ALA A 20 4.21 10.76 -60.39
N SER A 21 4.40 11.76 -61.24
CA SER A 21 4.20 13.18 -60.98
C SER A 21 2.73 13.57 -60.78
N LEU A 22 2.58 14.63 -59.98
CA LEU A 22 1.35 15.23 -59.47
C LEU A 22 0.40 15.72 -60.56
N ARG A 23 -0.91 15.63 -60.28
CA ARG A 23 -1.93 16.55 -60.81
C ARG A 23 -2.80 17.01 -59.65
N THR A 24 -2.59 18.26 -59.23
CA THR A 24 -3.44 19.00 -58.31
C THR A 24 -4.73 19.43 -59.01
N SER A 25 -5.87 19.09 -58.42
CA SER A 25 -7.12 19.82 -58.62
C SER A 25 -7.83 19.93 -57.28
N VAL A 26 -7.84 21.15 -56.75
CA VAL A 26 -8.54 21.55 -55.54
C VAL A 26 -10.03 21.64 -55.87
N THR A 27 -10.83 20.70 -55.37
CA THR A 27 -12.29 20.84 -55.30
C THR A 27 -12.68 21.09 -53.85
N ARG A 28 -13.19 22.30 -53.64
CA ARG A 28 -13.67 22.89 -52.38
C ARG A 28 -14.61 21.94 -51.64
N ALA A 29 -14.09 21.24 -50.62
CA ALA A 29 -14.90 20.39 -49.74
C ALA A 29 -15.88 21.27 -48.97
N ARG A 30 -17.17 21.10 -49.27
CA ARG A 30 -18.26 21.72 -48.54
C ARG A 30 -18.25 21.15 -47.12
N THR A 31 -18.01 22.03 -46.17
CA THR A 31 -18.06 21.77 -44.73
C THR A 31 -19.46 21.32 -44.31
N SER A 32 -19.63 20.02 -44.09
CA SER A 32 -20.77 19.50 -43.33
C SER A 32 -20.31 19.30 -41.88
N LEU A 33 -20.37 20.38 -41.10
CA LEU A 33 -20.17 20.37 -39.65
C LEU A 33 -21.46 19.81 -39.02
N ALA A 34 -21.58 18.48 -38.97
CA ALA A 34 -22.71 17.82 -38.32
C ALA A 34 -22.25 17.10 -37.06
N ALA A 35 -22.52 17.77 -35.93
CA ALA A 35 -22.83 17.22 -34.60
C ALA A 35 -21.81 16.27 -33.94
N LEU A 36 -20.87 16.87 -33.18
CA LEU A 36 -20.20 16.25 -32.04
C LEU A 36 -20.56 17.05 -30.77
N LEU A 37 -21.76 16.85 -30.24
CA LEU A 37 -22.23 17.43 -28.98
C LEU A 37 -22.99 16.38 -28.17
N ALA A 38 -22.25 15.52 -27.46
CA ALA A 38 -22.75 14.80 -26.27
C ALA A 38 -21.60 14.08 -25.56
N ALA A 39 -20.69 14.82 -24.92
CA ALA A 39 -19.75 14.24 -23.96
C ALA A 39 -19.30 15.28 -22.94
N ALA A 40 -20.22 15.81 -22.14
CA ALA A 40 -19.87 16.66 -21.01
C ALA A 40 -20.86 16.42 -19.87
N GLY A 41 -20.54 15.48 -18.99
CA GLY A 41 -21.31 15.30 -17.76
C GLY A 41 -21.18 13.91 -17.16
N LEU A 42 -20.02 13.59 -16.59
CA LEU A 42 -19.87 12.96 -15.26
C LEU A 42 -18.38 12.66 -14.99
N LEU A 43 -17.60 13.69 -14.70
CA LEU A 43 -16.35 13.53 -13.95
C LEU A 43 -16.60 14.06 -12.54
N LEU A 44 -17.49 13.39 -11.80
CA LEU A 44 -17.48 13.50 -10.35
C LEU A 44 -16.24 12.73 -9.89
N PRO A 45 -15.28 13.35 -9.18
CA PRO A 45 -14.31 12.59 -8.41
C PRO A 45 -15.14 11.70 -7.47
N GLY A 46 -15.11 10.39 -7.70
CA GLY A 46 -15.69 9.46 -6.75
C GLY A 46 -15.04 9.76 -5.41
N ALA A 47 -15.84 10.11 -4.40
CA ALA A 47 -15.35 10.22 -3.03
C ALA A 47 -14.71 8.86 -2.73
N ALA A 48 -13.38 8.81 -2.67
CA ALA A 48 -12.68 7.65 -2.18
C ALA A 48 -13.22 7.43 -0.77
N SER A 49 -14.02 6.37 -0.60
CA SER A 49 -14.45 5.93 0.71
C SER A 49 -13.19 5.81 1.55
N ALA A 50 -13.07 6.66 2.57
CA ALA A 50 -12.06 6.48 3.59
C ALA A 50 -12.45 5.20 4.33
N GLN A 51 -12.05 4.05 3.78
CA GLN A 51 -12.29 2.75 4.38
C GLN A 51 -11.75 2.84 5.80
N GLN A 52 -12.67 2.78 6.78
CA GLN A 52 -12.29 2.86 8.18
C GLN A 52 -11.23 1.80 8.44
N ALA A 53 -10.09 2.25 8.93
CA ALA A 53 -8.99 1.36 9.26
C ALA A 53 -9.48 0.39 10.34
N ASP A 54 -9.58 -0.89 9.99
CA ASP A 54 -9.98 -1.96 10.91
C ASP A 54 -8.84 -2.21 11.90
N GLY A 55 -9.00 -1.68 13.12
CA GLY A 55 -7.99 -1.71 14.18
C GLY A 55 -7.61 -3.12 14.62
N GLU A 56 -8.58 -4.03 14.69
CA GLU A 56 -8.33 -5.43 15.08
C GLU A 56 -7.48 -6.13 14.01
N ARG A 57 -7.85 -5.99 12.74
CA ARG A 57 -7.07 -6.56 11.63
C ARG A 57 -5.67 -5.96 11.57
N LEU A 58 -5.53 -4.66 11.75
CA LEU A 58 -4.23 -3.98 11.78
C LEU A 58 -3.38 -4.45 12.96
N PHE A 59 -3.96 -4.62 14.14
CA PHE A 59 -3.28 -5.18 15.30
C PHE A 59 -2.75 -6.58 15.02
N ARG A 60 -3.59 -7.48 14.48
CA ARG A 60 -3.15 -8.85 14.13
C ARG A 60 -1.98 -8.84 13.16
N GLN A 61 -2.01 -7.95 12.16
CA GLN A 61 -0.98 -7.85 11.12
C GLN A 61 0.33 -7.22 11.60
N ARG A 62 0.26 -6.21 12.48
CA ARG A 62 1.43 -5.40 12.88
C ARG A 62 2.00 -5.78 14.24
N CYS A 63 1.16 -6.30 15.13
CA CYS A 63 1.47 -6.48 16.56
C CYS A 63 1.35 -7.94 17.00
N GLY A 64 0.37 -8.68 16.44
CA GLY A 64 -0.05 -10.00 16.94
C GLY A 64 1.05 -11.08 16.97
N THR A 65 2.05 -10.97 16.08
CA THR A 65 3.21 -11.88 16.08
C THR A 65 4.06 -11.74 17.35
N CYS A 66 4.20 -10.52 17.86
CA CYS A 66 5.10 -10.22 18.98
C CYS A 66 4.36 -10.01 20.31
N HIS A 67 3.07 -9.74 20.26
CA HIS A 67 2.27 -9.36 21.43
C HIS A 67 0.99 -10.16 21.52
N SER A 68 0.64 -10.57 22.74
CA SER A 68 -0.68 -11.11 23.06
C SER A 68 -1.60 -10.03 23.64
N LEU A 69 -2.91 -10.24 23.51
CA LEU A 69 -3.92 -9.52 24.29
C LEU A 69 -4.36 -10.32 25.53
N GLU A 70 -3.84 -11.52 25.74
CA GLU A 70 -4.13 -12.31 26.92
C GLU A 70 -3.29 -11.83 28.12
N PRO A 71 -3.88 -11.46 29.26
CA PRO A 71 -3.14 -11.07 30.46
C PRO A 71 -2.10 -12.11 30.89
N GLY A 72 -0.89 -11.65 31.21
CA GLY A 72 0.22 -12.52 31.61
C GLY A 72 0.87 -13.33 30.48
N GLN A 73 0.30 -13.34 29.27
CA GLN A 73 0.87 -14.08 28.15
C GLN A 73 1.87 -13.23 27.35
N ASN A 74 3.09 -13.14 27.87
CA ASN A 74 4.21 -12.52 27.15
C ASN A 74 4.64 -13.39 25.96
N ARG A 75 5.05 -12.76 24.86
CA ARG A 75 5.68 -13.40 23.69
C ARG A 75 7.08 -12.79 23.51
N THR A 76 7.48 -12.51 22.28
CA THR A 76 8.68 -11.71 22.00
C THR A 76 8.61 -10.34 22.68
N GLY A 77 7.42 -9.73 22.74
CA GLY A 77 7.10 -8.55 23.53
C GLY A 77 6.12 -8.85 24.67
N PRO A 78 5.89 -7.87 25.57
CA PRO A 78 4.93 -8.01 26.66
C PRO A 78 3.49 -8.17 26.16
N HIS A 79 2.60 -8.75 26.98
CA HIS A 79 1.17 -8.69 26.69
C HIS A 79 0.65 -7.23 26.69
N LEU A 80 -0.37 -6.95 25.90
CA LEU A 80 -0.94 -5.62 25.71
C LEU A 80 -2.34 -5.46 26.31
N SER A 81 -2.87 -6.47 27.01
CA SER A 81 -4.06 -6.28 27.85
C SER A 81 -3.79 -5.19 28.89
N GLY A 82 -4.75 -4.29 29.07
CA GLY A 82 -4.63 -3.17 30.00
C GLY A 82 -3.39 -2.31 29.75
N VAL A 83 -2.99 -2.11 28.48
CA VAL A 83 -1.82 -1.28 28.16
C VAL A 83 -2.09 0.21 28.42
N ILE A 84 -3.33 0.68 28.22
CA ILE A 84 -3.70 2.08 28.47
C ILE A 84 -3.58 2.40 29.96
N GLY A 85 -2.94 3.52 30.30
CA GLY A 85 -2.60 3.93 31.66
C GLY A 85 -1.44 3.17 32.31
N ARG A 86 -0.88 2.16 31.64
CA ARG A 86 0.22 1.35 32.20
C ARG A 86 1.57 2.01 31.97
N LYS A 87 2.44 1.95 32.98
CA LYS A 87 3.83 2.40 32.84
C LYS A 87 4.59 1.53 31.83
N ALA A 88 5.41 2.15 30.98
CA ALA A 88 6.29 1.43 30.08
C ALA A 88 7.31 0.58 30.85
N GLY A 89 7.60 -0.62 30.34
CA GLY A 89 8.59 -1.51 30.96
C GLY A 89 8.16 -2.18 32.27
N SER A 90 6.85 -2.22 32.58
CA SER A 90 6.35 -2.66 33.89
C SER A 90 5.68 -4.04 33.91
N VAL A 91 5.59 -4.76 32.79
CA VAL A 91 5.01 -6.12 32.79
C VAL A 91 6.03 -7.11 33.33
N GLU A 92 5.64 -7.82 34.39
CA GLU A 92 6.48 -8.84 35.03
C GLU A 92 6.85 -9.97 34.06
N GLY A 93 8.09 -10.46 34.16
CA GLY A 93 8.62 -11.53 33.29
C GLY A 93 8.82 -11.16 31.81
N ALA A 94 8.44 -9.95 31.36
CA ALA A 94 8.68 -9.51 29.99
C ALA A 94 10.11 -9.01 29.81
N ARG A 95 10.68 -9.27 28.62
CA ARG A 95 12.03 -8.81 28.27
C ARG A 95 11.95 -7.41 27.66
N TYR A 96 12.45 -6.42 28.39
CA TYR A 96 12.50 -5.03 27.93
C TYR A 96 13.95 -4.59 27.71
N SER A 97 14.16 -3.71 26.73
CA SER A 97 15.37 -2.88 26.68
C SER A 97 15.47 -2.00 27.92
N ALA A 98 16.69 -1.73 28.39
CA ALA A 98 16.95 -0.77 29.47
C ALA A 98 16.30 0.60 29.18
N ALA A 99 16.48 1.11 27.95
CA ALA A 99 15.92 2.38 27.50
C ALA A 99 14.40 2.49 27.72
N LEU A 100 13.63 1.46 27.32
CA LEU A 100 12.18 1.49 27.50
C LEU A 100 11.75 1.38 28.97
N ARG A 101 12.47 0.60 29.80
CA ARG A 101 12.23 0.51 31.26
C ARG A 101 12.45 1.83 31.96
N GLU A 102 13.46 2.58 31.52
CA GLU A 102 13.89 3.83 32.15
C GLU A 102 13.21 5.07 31.56
N SER A 103 12.44 4.90 30.47
CA SER A 103 11.80 6.01 29.75
C SER A 103 10.83 6.86 30.58
N GLY A 104 10.28 6.31 31.67
CA GLY A 104 9.27 6.98 32.50
C GLY A 104 7.90 7.16 31.81
N ILE A 105 7.72 6.63 30.60
CA ILE A 105 6.48 6.77 29.82
C ILE A 105 5.33 6.06 30.53
N VAL A 106 4.15 6.68 30.49
CA VAL A 106 2.86 6.05 30.77
C VAL A 106 2.10 5.97 29.45
N TRP A 107 1.57 4.79 29.13
CA TRP A 107 0.91 4.55 27.86
C TRP A 107 -0.50 5.12 27.83
N GLU A 108 -0.62 6.33 27.31
CA GLU A 108 -1.88 6.94 26.89
C GLU A 108 -1.98 6.98 25.38
N GLY A 109 -3.17 7.26 24.82
CA GLY A 109 -3.39 7.32 23.38
C GLY A 109 -2.37 8.20 22.63
N GLY A 110 -2.03 9.37 23.15
CA GLY A 110 -1.03 10.26 22.54
C GLY A 110 0.41 9.73 22.60
N THR A 111 0.80 9.12 23.72
CA THR A 111 2.13 8.52 23.86
C THR A 111 2.28 7.26 23.00
N LEU A 112 1.22 6.47 22.87
CA LEU A 112 1.17 5.32 21.98
C LEU A 112 1.21 5.78 20.52
N ASP A 113 0.51 6.84 20.14
CA ASP A 113 0.58 7.38 18.77
C ASP A 113 2.02 7.77 18.42
N THR A 114 2.67 8.54 19.30
CA THR A 114 4.05 9.00 19.12
C THR A 114 5.02 7.81 19.05
N PHE A 115 4.88 6.85 19.96
CA PHE A 115 5.76 5.68 20.00
C PHE A 115 5.57 4.80 18.77
N LEU A 116 4.33 4.52 18.39
CA LEU A 116 4.01 3.71 17.21
C LEU A 116 4.42 4.40 15.92
N ALA A 117 4.47 5.74 15.84
CA ALA A 117 4.96 6.44 14.66
C ALA A 117 6.43 6.13 14.38
N ALA A 118 7.27 6.18 15.42
CA ALA A 118 8.71 5.92 15.30
C ALA A 118 9.34 5.50 16.65
N PRO A 119 9.30 4.21 17.02
CA PRO A 119 9.69 3.76 18.37
C PRO A 119 11.13 4.13 18.73
N ARG A 120 12.07 3.96 17.79
CA ARG A 120 13.50 4.26 17.99
C ARG A 120 13.82 5.75 18.02
N GLN A 121 12.94 6.60 17.49
CA GLN A 121 13.09 8.05 17.59
C GLN A 121 12.59 8.54 18.94
N MET A 122 11.44 8.02 19.41
CA MET A 122 10.90 8.38 20.73
C MET A 122 11.72 7.81 21.87
N VAL A 123 12.17 6.55 21.76
CA VAL A 123 12.98 5.86 22.78
C VAL A 123 14.22 5.25 22.11
N PRO A 124 15.30 6.03 21.96
CA PRO A 124 16.57 5.51 21.45
C PRO A 124 17.04 4.32 22.28
N GLY A 125 17.36 3.21 21.62
CA GLY A 125 17.76 1.95 22.28
C GLY A 125 16.61 1.01 22.64
N THR A 126 15.35 1.34 22.31
CA THR A 126 14.25 0.38 22.43
C THR A 126 14.45 -0.84 21.53
N SER A 127 14.10 -2.02 22.04
CA SER A 127 14.13 -3.26 21.27
C SER A 127 13.00 -3.35 20.24
N MET A 128 11.90 -2.62 20.42
CA MET A 128 10.78 -2.61 19.49
C MET A 128 11.10 -1.71 18.29
N THR A 129 11.28 -2.29 17.10
CA THR A 129 11.68 -1.53 15.90
C THR A 129 10.54 -1.25 14.93
N VAL A 130 9.40 -1.92 15.12
CA VAL A 130 8.25 -1.84 14.23
C VAL A 130 7.49 -0.54 14.48
N GLY A 131 7.49 0.35 13.48
CA GLY A 131 6.66 1.55 13.45
C GLY A 131 5.48 1.41 12.49
N VAL A 132 4.50 2.29 12.65
CA VAL A 132 3.29 2.43 11.83
C VAL A 132 3.21 3.89 11.37
N PRO A 133 3.83 4.25 10.23
CA PRO A 133 3.91 5.65 9.79
C PRO A 133 2.56 6.30 9.49
N ASN A 134 1.58 5.50 9.05
CA ASN A 134 0.24 5.98 8.73
C ASN A 134 -0.55 6.30 10.01
N ALA A 135 -0.89 7.58 10.20
CA ALA A 135 -1.59 8.05 11.40
C ALA A 135 -2.99 7.44 11.57
N ALA A 136 -3.75 7.24 10.49
CA ALA A 136 -5.07 6.63 10.58
C ALA A 136 -4.99 5.16 11.02
N GLN A 137 -3.95 4.42 10.60
CA GLN A 137 -3.70 3.06 11.06
C GLN A 137 -3.32 3.03 12.55
N ARG A 138 -2.50 3.97 13.02
CA ARG A 138 -2.17 4.08 14.45
C ARG A 138 -3.41 4.37 15.29
N ALA A 139 -4.20 5.36 14.90
CA ALA A 139 -5.45 5.71 15.58
C ALA A 139 -6.40 4.50 15.67
N ALA A 140 -6.54 3.72 14.59
CA ALA A 140 -7.35 2.51 14.59
C ALA A 140 -6.81 1.42 15.54
N ILE A 141 -5.49 1.19 15.54
CA ILE A 141 -4.86 0.22 16.46
C ILE A 141 -5.05 0.67 17.92
N ILE A 142 -4.86 1.95 18.21
CA ILE A 142 -5.00 2.51 19.56
C ILE A 142 -6.45 2.39 20.02
N GLY A 143 -7.42 2.76 19.20
CA GLY A 143 -8.84 2.59 19.53
C GLY A 143 -9.23 1.13 19.77
N TYR A 144 -8.64 0.20 19.00
CA TYR A 144 -8.82 -1.23 19.26
C TYR A 144 -8.21 -1.67 20.60
N LEU A 145 -7.01 -1.18 20.95
CA LEU A 145 -6.38 -1.48 22.24
C LEU A 145 -7.18 -0.90 23.41
N GLU A 146 -7.72 0.32 23.29
CA GLU A 146 -8.61 0.93 24.27
C GLU A 146 -9.86 0.08 24.50
N GLY A 147 -10.50 -0.41 23.42
CA GLY A 147 -11.67 -1.29 23.52
C GLY A 147 -11.35 -2.69 24.06
N ALA A 148 -10.15 -3.21 23.80
CA ALA A 148 -9.70 -4.51 24.32
C ALA A 148 -9.39 -4.49 25.83
N VAL A 149 -9.31 -3.32 26.48
CA VAL A 149 -9.24 -3.18 27.95
C VAL A 149 -10.60 -3.34 28.63
N ALA A 150 -11.70 -3.19 27.89
CA ALA A 150 -13.07 -3.20 28.43
C ALA A 150 -13.74 -4.60 28.46
N GLN A 151 -12.99 -5.66 28.19
CA GLN A 151 -13.45 -7.06 28.20
C GLN A 151 -12.65 -7.86 29.22
#